data_AF-A0A2T0XQ42-F1
#
_entry.id   AF-A0A2T0XQ42-F1
#
_cell.length_a   1.000
_cell.length_b   1.000
_cell.length_c   1.000
_cell.angle_alpha   90.00
_cell.angle_beta   90.00
_cell.angle_gamma   90.00
#
_symmetry.space_group_name_H-M   'P 1'
#
loop_
_entity.id
_entity.type
_entity.pdbx_description
1 polymer ?
#
loop_
_entity_poly.entity_id
_entity_poly.type
_entity_poly.pdbx_seq_one_letter_code
_entity_poly.pdbx_strand_id
1 'polypeptide(L)'
;MDTDDLSREAYDGILIQAERLTHDLTLHYGVLSGDCKNEAEYLKKAEKMTREIMKADDWEIDDLFWGNPPEKEKLESICRKILKNIEQVRSIPFEKRKFDF
;
A
#
# COMPACT_ATOMS: atom_id res chain seq x y z
N MET A 1 -2.35 -6.20 -12.87
CA MET A 1 -2.47 -4.82 -13.39
C MET A 1 -1.14 -4.14 -13.12
N ASP A 2 -0.74 -3.19 -13.95
CA ASP A 2 0.46 -2.42 -13.65
C ASP A 2 0.10 -1.28 -12.67
N THR A 3 1.12 -0.63 -12.12
CA THR A 3 0.88 0.46 -11.14
C THR A 3 0.37 1.74 -11.79
N ASP A 4 0.52 1.89 -13.10
CA ASP A 4 -0.02 2.97 -13.93
C ASP A 4 -1.54 2.84 -14.18
N ASP A 5 -2.09 1.63 -14.04
CA ASP A 5 -3.53 1.37 -14.05
C ASP A 5 -4.26 1.88 -12.78
N LEU A 6 -3.52 2.31 -11.76
CA LEU A 6 -4.10 2.87 -10.54
C LEU A 6 -4.56 4.31 -10.77
N SER A 7 -5.66 4.68 -10.10
CA SER A 7 -6.00 6.08 -9.94
C SER A 7 -4.91 6.81 -9.17
N ARG A 8 -4.73 8.09 -9.45
CA ARG A 8 -3.83 8.97 -8.69
C ARG A 8 -4.12 8.90 -7.20
N GLU A 9 -5.39 8.81 -6.81
CA GLU A 9 -5.76 8.70 -5.41
C GLU A 9 -5.25 7.38 -4.76
N ALA A 10 -5.30 6.25 -5.47
CA ALA A 10 -4.74 4.99 -4.97
C ALA A 10 -3.21 4.96 -5.01
N TYR A 11 -2.62 5.45 -6.11
CA TYR A 11 -1.17 5.52 -6.28
C TYR A 11 -0.52 6.41 -5.20
N ASP A 12 -1.01 7.63 -5.04
CA ASP A 12 -0.50 8.57 -4.02
C ASP A 12 -0.83 8.11 -2.59
N GLY A 13 -1.99 7.47 -2.44
CA GLY A 13 -2.51 7.00 -1.15
C GLY A 13 -1.74 5.81 -0.58
N ILE A 14 -1.15 4.98 -1.45
CA ILE A 14 -0.50 3.72 -1.07
C ILE A 14 0.99 3.74 -1.43
N LEU A 15 1.34 3.83 -2.73
CA LEU A 15 2.72 3.71 -3.19
C LEU A 15 3.57 4.89 -2.74
N ILE A 16 3.12 6.14 -2.97
CA ILE A 16 3.88 7.31 -2.54
C ILE A 16 3.93 7.42 -1.00
N GLN A 17 2.90 6.97 -0.28
CA GLN A 17 2.98 6.93 1.18
C GLN A 17 3.96 5.89 1.70
N ALA A 18 4.01 4.71 1.09
CA ALA A 18 4.98 3.67 1.41
C ALA A 18 6.42 4.16 1.14
N GLU A 19 6.64 4.79 0.00
CA GLU A 19 7.96 5.27 -0.46
C GLU A 19 8.56 6.31 0.48
N ARG A 20 7.72 7.14 1.09
CA ARG A 20 8.14 8.11 2.11
C ARG A 20 8.74 7.47 3.36
N LEU A 21 8.46 6.19 3.63
CA LEU A 21 9.05 5.45 4.73
C LEU A 21 10.27 4.66 4.27
N THR A 22 10.05 3.78 3.29
CA THR A 22 11.08 2.90 2.74
C THR A 22 10.65 2.38 1.39
N HIS A 23 11.61 2.27 0.47
CA HIS A 23 11.41 1.71 -0.85
C HIS A 23 10.92 0.26 -0.78
N ASP A 24 11.37 -0.49 0.21
CA ASP A 24 11.02 -1.89 0.39
C ASP A 24 9.52 -2.11 0.57
N LEU A 25 8.86 -1.23 1.34
CA LEU A 25 7.42 -1.27 1.52
C LEU A 25 6.69 -0.96 0.21
N THR A 26 7.20 0.00 -0.58
CA THR A 26 6.66 0.33 -1.90
C THR A 26 6.76 -0.86 -2.85
N LEU A 27 7.87 -1.59 -2.84
CA LEU A 27 8.07 -2.77 -3.67
C LEU A 27 7.00 -3.83 -3.40
N HIS A 28 6.68 -4.12 -2.14
CA HIS A 28 5.61 -5.05 -1.79
C HIS A 28 4.25 -4.62 -2.37
N TYR A 29 3.91 -3.34 -2.28
CA TYR A 29 2.68 -2.80 -2.88
C TYR A 29 2.73 -2.74 -4.41
N GLY A 30 3.89 -2.57 -5.02
CA GLY A 30 4.08 -2.61 -6.47
C GLY A 30 3.90 -4.02 -7.02
N VAL A 31 4.58 -5.01 -6.41
CA VAL A 31 4.42 -6.43 -6.77
C VAL A 31 2.97 -6.87 -6.61
N LEU A 32 2.29 -6.41 -5.55
CA LEU A 32 0.89 -6.72 -5.31
C LEU A 32 -0.04 -6.28 -6.45
N SER A 33 0.28 -5.20 -7.18
CA SER A 33 -0.56 -4.76 -8.30
C SER A 33 -0.57 -5.80 -9.42
N GLY A 34 0.56 -6.45 -9.69
CA GLY A 34 0.69 -7.51 -10.69
C GLY A 34 -0.33 -8.63 -10.48
N ASP A 35 -0.58 -8.98 -9.21
CA ASP A 35 -1.54 -10.02 -8.79
C ASP A 35 -3.01 -9.56 -8.78
N CYS A 36 -3.30 -8.32 -9.15
CA CYS A 36 -4.65 -7.75 -9.10
C CYS A 36 -5.23 -7.55 -10.51
N LYS A 37 -6.52 -7.85 -10.67
CA LYS A 37 -7.23 -7.63 -11.95
C LYS A 37 -7.66 -6.19 -12.16
N ASN A 38 -7.89 -5.46 -11.07
CA ASN A 38 -8.36 -4.08 -11.07
C ASN A 38 -8.06 -3.40 -9.73
N GLU A 39 -8.23 -2.08 -9.70
CA GLU A 39 -7.96 -1.26 -8.52
C GLU A 39 -8.80 -1.67 -7.30
N ALA A 40 -10.05 -2.12 -7.48
CA ALA A 40 -10.87 -2.56 -6.34
C ALA A 40 -10.28 -3.80 -5.66
N GLU A 41 -9.77 -4.76 -6.43
CA GLU A 41 -9.04 -5.91 -5.91
C GLU A 41 -7.72 -5.49 -5.24
N TYR A 42 -7.00 -4.56 -5.87
CA TYR A 42 -5.77 -4.00 -5.32
C TYR A 42 -5.98 -3.35 -3.96
N LEU A 43 -6.95 -2.44 -3.83
CA LEU A 43 -7.29 -1.79 -2.57
C LEU A 43 -7.69 -2.81 -1.48
N LYS A 44 -8.33 -3.93 -1.85
CA LYS A 44 -8.69 -4.99 -0.90
C LYS A 44 -7.48 -5.76 -0.42
N LYS A 45 -6.59 -6.18 -1.33
CA LYS A 45 -5.39 -6.94 -0.95
C LYS A 45 -4.38 -6.04 -0.24
N ALA A 46 -4.23 -4.79 -0.66
CA ALA A 46 -3.34 -3.82 -0.02
C ALA A 46 -3.77 -3.56 1.43
N GLU A 47 -5.07 -3.40 1.67
CA GLU A 47 -5.60 -3.28 3.05
C GLU A 47 -5.27 -4.52 3.88
N LYS A 48 -5.48 -5.72 3.32
CA LYS A 48 -5.19 -6.98 4.01
C LYS A 48 -3.71 -7.07 4.37
N MET A 49 -2.81 -6.87 3.41
CA MET A 49 -1.36 -6.86 3.61
C MET A 49 -0.96 -5.83 4.66
N THR A 50 -1.50 -4.61 4.60
CA THR A 50 -1.22 -3.56 5.61
C THR A 50 -1.57 -4.02 7.03
N ARG A 51 -2.73 -4.69 7.19
CA ARG A 51 -3.18 -5.21 8.49
C ARG A 51 -2.36 -6.40 8.96
N GLU A 52 -1.81 -7.20 8.04
CA GLU A 52 -0.90 -8.30 8.35
C GLU A 52 0.45 -7.76 8.82
N ILE A 53 1.03 -6.78 8.14
CA ILE A 53 2.27 -6.08 8.55
C ILE A 53 2.13 -5.51 9.97
N MET A 54 1.00 -4.88 10.30
CA MET A 54 0.78 -4.33 11.64
C MET A 54 0.68 -5.38 12.76
N LYS A 55 0.48 -6.65 12.42
CA LYS A 55 0.38 -7.78 13.36
C LYS A 55 1.60 -8.70 13.33
N ALA A 56 2.52 -8.45 12.40
CA ALA A 56 3.69 -9.26 12.19
C ALA A 56 4.64 -9.15 13.39
N ASP A 57 5.24 -10.28 13.75
CA ASP A 57 6.28 -10.32 14.78
C ASP A 57 7.58 -9.72 14.24
N ASP A 58 8.50 -9.37 15.14
CA ASP A 58 9.72 -8.63 14.75
C ASP A 58 10.58 -9.40 13.70
N TRP A 59 10.59 -10.74 13.74
CA TRP A 59 11.31 -11.55 12.74
C TRP A 59 10.66 -11.55 11.35
N GLU A 60 9.33 -11.46 11.29
CA GLU A 60 8.60 -11.34 10.01
C GLU A 60 8.80 -9.95 9.41
N ILE A 61 8.86 -8.93 10.27
CA ILE A 61 9.20 -7.56 9.86
C ILE A 61 10.64 -7.51 9.35
N ASP A 62 11.60 -8.14 10.04
CA ASP A 62 12.98 -8.23 9.54
C ASP A 62 13.04 -8.89 8.15
N ASP A 63 12.34 -10.02 7.94
CA ASP A 63 12.29 -10.70 6.64
C ASP A 63 11.64 -9.84 5.55
N LEU A 64 10.52 -9.18 5.88
CA LEU A 64 9.78 -8.29 4.96
C LEU A 64 10.65 -7.14 4.45
N PHE A 65 11.57 -6.65 5.28
CA PHE A 65 12.47 -5.54 4.97
C PHE A 65 13.91 -6.00 4.70
N TRP A 66 14.12 -7.26 4.32
CA TRP A 66 15.43 -7.82 3.96
C TRP A 66 16.53 -7.55 5.00
N GLY A 67 16.18 -7.61 6.29
CA GLY A 67 17.06 -7.36 7.42
C GLY A 67 17.30 -5.88 7.74
N ASN A 68 16.56 -4.97 7.13
CA ASN A 68 16.68 -3.52 7.34
C ASN A 68 15.31 -2.85 7.61
N PRO A 69 14.57 -3.27 8.65
CA PRO A 69 13.27 -2.71 8.92
C PRO A 69 13.33 -1.23 9.33
N PRO A 70 12.31 -0.43 8.98
CA PRO A 70 12.16 0.90 9.55
C PRO A 70 11.82 0.82 11.04
N GLU A 71 11.94 1.94 11.75
CA GLU A 71 11.46 2.04 13.13
C GLU A 71 9.98 1.66 13.24
N LYS A 72 9.66 0.77 14.19
CA LYS A 72 8.33 0.19 14.38
C LYS A 72 7.20 1.22 14.47
N GLU A 73 7.44 2.31 15.21
CA GLU A 73 6.47 3.40 15.38
C GLU A 73 6.20 4.15 14.05
N LYS A 74 7.23 4.34 13.23
CA LYS A 74 7.10 4.95 11.90
C LYS A 74 6.36 4.01 10.94
N LEU A 75 6.67 2.71 10.98
CA LEU A 75 5.96 1.69 10.21
C LEU A 75 4.48 1.66 10.57
N GLU A 76 4.15 1.56 11.85
CA GLU A 76 2.76 1.54 12.31
C GLU A 76 2.02 2.82 11.91
N SER A 77 2.66 3.99 12.07
CA SER A 77 2.10 5.26 11.64
C SER A 77 1.81 5.29 10.13
N ILE A 78 2.68 4.73 9.30
CA ILE A 78 2.50 4.72 7.84
C ILE A 78 1.42 3.72 7.43
N CYS A 79 1.40 2.53 8.02
CA CYS A 79 0.33 1.56 7.82
C CYS A 79 -1.05 2.15 8.17
N ARG A 80 -1.18 2.87 9.29
CA ARG A 80 -2.44 3.56 9.66
C ARG A 80 -2.84 4.63 8.64
N LYS A 81 -1.88 5.38 8.09
CA LYS A 81 -2.14 6.36 7.02
C LYS A 81 -2.59 5.69 5.73
N ILE A 82 -1.93 4.61 5.31
CA ILE A 82 -2.30 3.82 4.13
C ILE A 82 -3.73 3.27 4.27
N LEU A 83 -4.08 2.69 5.43
CA LEU A 83 -5.45 2.21 5.69
C LEU A 83 -6.48 3.33 5.56
N LYS A 84 -6.22 4.50 6.15
CA LYS A 84 -7.10 5.67 6.03
C LYS A 84 -7.23 6.13 4.57
N ASN A 85 -6.14 6.14 3.83
CA ASN A 85 -6.15 6.53 2.42
C ASN A 85 -6.95 5.53 1.57
N ILE A 86 -6.82 4.22 1.82
CA ILE A 86 -7.62 3.20 1.14
C ILE A 86 -9.12 3.45 1.37
N GLU A 87 -9.52 3.75 2.60
CA GLU A 87 -10.91 4.09 2.92
C GLU A 87 -11.39 5.35 2.17
N GLN A 88 -10.54 6.37 2.09
CA GLN A 88 -10.82 7.59 1.33
C GLN A 88 -10.98 7.31 -0.16
N VAL A 89 -10.08 6.53 -0.77
CA VAL A 89 -10.16 6.14 -2.19
C VAL A 89 -11.46 5.37 -2.45
N ARG A 90 -11.82 4.43 -1.57
CA ARG A 90 -13.07 3.67 -1.69
C ARG A 90 -14.33 4.55 -1.59
N SER A 91 -14.27 5.65 -0.86
CA SER A 91 -15.38 6.60 -0.78
C SER A 91 -15.60 7.41 -2.06
N ILE A 92 -14.59 7.46 -2.95
CA ILE A 92 -14.69 8.10 -4.27
C ILE A 92 -15.26 7.07 -5.25
N PRO A 93 -16.42 7.35 -5.90
CA PRO A 93 -16.95 6.53 -6.99
C PRO A 93 -15.88 6.34 -8.06
N PHE A 94 -15.76 5.13 -8.60
CA PHE A 94 -14.68 4.78 -9.52
C PHE A 94 -14.61 5.73 -10.73
N GLU A 95 -15.76 6.13 -11.24
CA GLU A 95 -15.92 7.04 -12.38
C GLU A 95 -15.46 8.48 -12.09
N LYS A 96 -15.26 8.83 -10.81
CA LYS A 96 -14.77 10.13 -10.37
C LYS A 96 -13.30 10.13 -9.99
N ARG A 97 -12.63 8.98 -10.01
CA ARG A 97 -11.19 8.87 -9.74
C ARG A 97 -10.39 9.41 -10.92
N LYS A 98 -9.18 9.90 -10.65
CA LYS A 98 -8.32 10.50 -11.66
C LYS A 98 -7.28 9.50 -12.11
N PHE A 99 -7.06 9.41 -13.42
CA PHE A 99 -6.05 8.55 -14.01
C PHE A 99 -5.16 9.38 -14.93
N ASP A 100 -3.91 8.97 -15.12
CA ASP A 100 -2.89 9.70 -15.89
C ASP A 100 -2.90 9.45 -17.41
N PHE A 101 -3.98 8.84 -17.93
CA PHE A 101 -4.16 8.54 -19.36
C PHE A 101 -4.29 9.79 -20.25
#